data_AF-A0A0L7R5Z8-F1
#
_entry.id   AF-A0A0L7R5Z8-F1
#
_cell.length_a   1.000
_cell.length_b   1.000
_cell.length_c   1.000
_cell.angle_alpha   90.00
_cell.angle_beta   90.00
_cell.angle_gamma   90.00
#
_symmetry.space_group_name_H-M   'P 1'
#
loop_
_entity.id
_entity.type
_entity.pdbx_description
1 polymer ?
#
loop_
_entity_poly.entity_id
_entity_poly.type
_entity_poly.pdbx_seq_one_letter_code
_entity_poly.pdbx_strand_id
1 'polypeptide(L)'
;MSFWIFEEIAKGIQDDMSASIENYHSLFWNREAWDNTHRYLKCCGIKSAKDWTKYHVDIPKSCCSKPIEECLQMTEAVTYRTGCLRSAVLLLKSHVHTISMSALLIFLIILVSFLLVLCILSKMKRERIGQN
;
A
#
# COMPACT_ATOMS: atom_id res chain seq x y z
N MET A 1 1.43 16.92 3.83
CA MET A 1 2.04 16.39 2.58
C MET A 1 1.57 17.25 1.42
N SER A 2 2.46 17.59 0.49
CA SER A 2 2.06 18.36 -0.70
C SER A 2 1.08 17.53 -1.53
N PHE A 3 0.06 18.20 -2.06
CA PHE A 3 -1.00 17.60 -2.89
C PHE A 3 -0.42 16.73 -4.03
N TRP A 4 0.68 17.16 -4.64
CA TRP A 4 1.40 16.46 -5.70
C TRP A 4 1.92 15.07 -5.31
N ILE A 5 2.48 14.91 -4.11
CA ILE A 5 3.01 13.62 -3.65
C ILE A 5 1.87 12.61 -3.51
N PHE A 6 0.70 13.07 -3.07
CA PHE A 6 -0.46 12.21 -2.91
C PHE A 6 -0.96 11.67 -4.26
N GLU A 7 -1.01 12.52 -5.29
CA GLU A 7 -1.38 12.11 -6.65
C GLU A 7 -0.41 11.07 -7.21
N GLU A 8 0.90 11.26 -7.03
CA GLU A 8 1.91 10.30 -7.50
C GLU A 8 1.78 8.93 -6.80
N ILE A 9 1.54 8.92 -5.49
CA ILE A 9 1.31 7.68 -4.75
C ILE A 9 0.02 6.99 -5.22
N ALA A 10 -1.06 7.75 -5.42
CA ALA A 10 -2.32 7.20 -5.91
C ALA A 10 -2.19 6.60 -7.31
N LYS A 11 -1.40 7.24 -8.18
CA LYS A 11 -1.06 6.74 -9.51
C LYS A 11 -0.25 5.44 -9.42
N GLY A 12 0.79 5.39 -8.60
CA GLY A 12 1.59 4.18 -8.37
C GLY A 12 0.74 2.99 -7.90
N ILE A 13 -0.17 3.23 -6.95
CA ILE A 13 -1.13 2.20 -6.49
C ILE A 13 -1.99 1.69 -7.66
N GLN A 14 -2.48 2.60 -8.52
CA GLN A 14 -3.29 2.21 -9.67
C GLN A 14 -2.48 1.40 -10.69
N ASP A 15 -1.23 1.78 -10.94
CA ASP A 15 -0.35 1.09 -11.88
C ASP A 15 -0.01 -0.33 -11.37
N ASP A 16 0.31 -0.47 -10.08
CA ASP A 16 0.55 -1.77 -9.43
C ASP A 16 -0.69 -2.68 -9.44
N MET A 17 -1.87 -2.12 -9.17
CA MET A 17 -3.13 -2.85 -9.31
C MET A 17 -3.36 -3.32 -10.75
N SER A 18 -3.09 -2.46 -11.73
CA SER A 18 -3.29 -2.78 -13.15
C SER A 18 -2.32 -3.86 -13.63
N ALA A 19 -1.07 -3.86 -13.16
CA ALA A 19 -0.09 -4.88 -13.52
C ALA A 19 -0.35 -6.23 -12.82
N SER A 20 -0.79 -6.20 -11.56
CA SER A 20 -0.98 -7.43 -10.78
C SER A 20 -2.24 -8.19 -11.13
N ILE A 21 -3.32 -7.50 -11.56
CA ILE A 21 -4.62 -8.13 -11.84
C ILE A 21 -4.56 -9.11 -13.02
N GLU A 22 -3.72 -8.83 -14.03
CA GLU A 22 -3.52 -9.69 -15.21
C GLU A 22 -3.04 -11.10 -14.81
N ASN A 23 -2.30 -11.17 -13.70
CA ASN A 23 -1.67 -12.40 -13.23
C ASN A 23 -2.38 -13.02 -12.02
N TYR A 24 -3.62 -12.61 -11.73
CA TYR A 24 -4.39 -13.11 -10.60
C TYR A 24 -4.57 -14.64 -10.62
N HIS A 25 -4.75 -15.26 -11.79
CA HIS A 25 -4.85 -16.72 -11.88
C HIS A 25 -3.51 -17.44 -12.07
N SER A 26 -2.52 -16.79 -12.70
CA SER A 26 -1.25 -17.40 -13.06
C SER A 26 -0.27 -17.48 -11.89
N LEU A 27 -0.31 -16.49 -10.99
CA LEU A 27 0.67 -16.35 -9.90
C LEU A 27 -0.01 -16.42 -8.54
N PHE A 28 0.43 -17.37 -7.71
CA PHE A 28 -0.13 -17.57 -6.36
C PHE A 28 -0.06 -16.30 -5.51
N TRP A 29 1.06 -15.59 -5.55
CA TRP A 29 1.25 -14.36 -4.77
C TRP A 29 0.33 -13.23 -5.23
N ASN A 30 0.01 -13.11 -6.52
CA ASN A 30 -0.97 -12.13 -6.99
C ASN A 30 -2.38 -12.49 -6.54
N ARG A 31 -2.75 -13.78 -6.59
CA ARG A 31 -4.02 -14.25 -6.05
C ARG A 31 -4.15 -13.88 -4.57
N GLU A 32 -3.15 -14.23 -3.78
CA GLU A 32 -3.13 -13.97 -2.34
C GLU A 32 -3.17 -12.47 -2.02
N ALA A 33 -2.37 -11.65 -2.72
CA ALA A 33 -2.36 -10.20 -2.54
C ALA A 33 -3.73 -9.58 -2.83
N TRP A 34 -4.38 -9.97 -3.93
CA TRP A 34 -5.73 -9.50 -4.27
C TRP A 34 -6.76 -9.99 -3.26
N ASP A 35 -6.73 -11.26 -2.88
CA ASP A 35 -7.64 -11.83 -1.89
C ASP A 35 -7.58 -11.12 -0.54
N ASN A 36 -6.36 -10.84 -0.07
CA ASN A 36 -6.13 -10.10 1.16
C ASN A 36 -6.60 -8.65 1.01
N THR A 37 -6.32 -8.02 -0.13
CA THR A 37 -6.77 -6.65 -0.44
C THR A 37 -8.29 -6.55 -0.39
N HIS A 38 -9.02 -7.45 -1.04
CA HIS A 38 -10.49 -7.47 -1.02
C HIS A 38 -11.05 -7.59 0.41
N ARG A 39 -10.51 -8.53 1.19
CA ARG A 39 -10.98 -8.80 2.56
C ARG A 39 -10.68 -7.66 3.52
N TYR A 40 -9.48 -7.07 3.41
CA TYR A 40 -9.00 -6.01 4.29
C TYR A 40 -9.67 -4.66 3.97
N LEU A 41 -9.69 -4.28 2.70
CA LEU A 41 -10.24 -2.99 2.25
C LEU A 41 -11.75 -3.02 1.98
N LYS A 42 -12.39 -4.19 2.08
CA LYS A 42 -13.83 -4.38 1.80
C LYS A 42 -14.20 -3.82 0.43
N CYS A 43 -13.46 -4.25 -0.59
CA CYS A 43 -13.54 -3.75 -1.95
C CYS A 43 -13.53 -4.89 -2.98
N CYS A 44 -13.87 -4.60 -4.24
CA CYS A 44 -13.76 -5.55 -5.32
C CYS A 44 -13.31 -4.91 -6.63
N GLY A 45 -12.27 -5.49 -7.25
CA GLY A 45 -11.66 -4.97 -8.48
C GLY A 45 -10.94 -3.63 -8.26
N ILE A 46 -10.40 -3.05 -9.33
CA ILE A 46 -9.63 -1.79 -9.24
C ILE A 46 -10.58 -0.63 -8.95
N LYS A 47 -11.56 -0.43 -9.83
CA LYS A 47 -12.65 0.55 -9.76
C LYS A 47 -13.97 -0.10 -9.38
N SER A 48 -14.20 -1.34 -9.80
CA SER A 48 -15.41 -2.11 -9.47
C SER A 48 -15.25 -3.61 -9.76
N ALA A 49 -16.20 -4.43 -9.29
CA ALA A 49 -16.22 -5.87 -9.57
C ALA A 49 -16.22 -6.20 -11.08
N LYS A 50 -16.69 -5.29 -11.95
CA LYS A 50 -16.67 -5.47 -13.42
C LYS A 50 -15.28 -5.55 -14.03
N ASP A 51 -14.27 -5.05 -13.31
CA ASP A 51 -12.89 -5.08 -13.82
C ASP A 51 -12.43 -6.52 -14.04
N TRP A 52 -12.88 -7.48 -13.23
CA TRP A 52 -12.54 -8.89 -13.38
C TRP A 52 -12.93 -9.46 -14.74
N THR A 53 -14.08 -9.06 -15.28
CA THR A 53 -14.56 -9.48 -16.60
C THR A 53 -13.62 -9.01 -17.73
N LYS A 54 -13.02 -7.82 -17.59
CA LYS A 54 -12.05 -7.29 -18.57
C LYS A 54 -10.81 -8.18 -18.68
N TYR A 55 -10.44 -8.85 -17.61
CA TYR A 55 -9.26 -9.73 -17.54
C TYR A 55 -9.61 -11.21 -17.75
N HIS A 56 -10.84 -11.52 -18.20
CA HIS A 56 -11.32 -12.89 -18.37
C HIS A 56 -11.23 -13.75 -17.09
N VAL A 57 -11.47 -13.10 -15.95
CA VAL A 57 -11.43 -13.70 -14.62
C VAL A 57 -12.81 -13.62 -13.99
N ASP A 58 -13.26 -14.72 -13.39
CA ASP A 58 -14.46 -14.72 -12.56
C ASP A 58 -14.23 -13.89 -11.30
N ILE A 59 -15.27 -13.22 -10.82
CA ILE A 59 -15.16 -12.38 -9.62
C ILE A 59 -14.69 -13.24 -8.43
N PRO A 60 -13.56 -12.90 -7.78
CA PRO A 60 -13.02 -13.68 -6.68
C PRO A 60 -13.96 -13.80 -5.48
N LYS A 61 -14.01 -14.98 -4.83
CA LYS A 61 -14.79 -15.18 -3.59
C LYS A 61 -14.38 -14.23 -2.46
N SER A 62 -13.14 -13.76 -2.47
CA SER A 62 -12.65 -12.73 -1.53
C SER A 62 -13.38 -11.39 -1.66
N CYS A 63 -14.03 -11.10 -2.79
CA CYS A 63 -14.89 -9.94 -2.99
C CYS A 63 -16.28 -10.05 -2.31
N CYS A 64 -16.62 -11.19 -1.71
CA CYS A 64 -17.92 -11.42 -1.10
C CYS A 64 -18.20 -10.43 0.05
N SER A 65 -19.34 -9.73 -0.04
CA SER A 65 -19.83 -8.79 1.00
C SER A 65 -21.00 -9.34 1.82
N LYS A 66 -21.45 -10.55 1.48
CA LYS A 66 -22.60 -11.24 2.04
C LYS A 66 -22.16 -12.46 2.86
N PRO A 67 -23.08 -13.15 3.57
CA PRO A 67 -22.80 -14.46 4.11
C PRO A 67 -22.28 -15.42 3.03
N ILE A 68 -21.46 -16.39 3.43
CA ILE A 68 -20.71 -17.22 2.48
C ILE A 68 -21.62 -18.09 1.59
N GLU A 69 -22.81 -18.41 2.09
CA GLU A 69 -23.85 -19.16 1.40
C GLU A 69 -24.36 -18.41 0.16
N GLU A 70 -24.48 -17.09 0.24
CA GLU A 70 -24.90 -16.23 -0.89
C GLU A 70 -23.78 -16.04 -1.92
N CYS A 71 -22.53 -16.29 -1.53
CA CYS A 71 -21.34 -16.13 -2.38
C CYS A 71 -20.86 -17.44 -3.02
N LEU A 72 -21.69 -18.50 -2.98
CA LEU A 72 -21.46 -19.70 -3.77
C LEU A 72 -21.46 -19.39 -5.27
N GLN A 73 -22.32 -18.46 -5.69
CA GLN A 73 -22.33 -17.89 -7.04
C GLN A 73 -21.94 -16.42 -6.99
N MET A 74 -20.73 -16.13 -7.46
CA MET A 74 -20.21 -14.76 -7.45
C MET A 74 -20.87 -13.94 -8.56
N THR A 75 -21.58 -12.90 -8.16
CA THR A 75 -22.20 -11.89 -9.05
C THR A 75 -21.92 -10.49 -8.50
N GLU A 76 -22.08 -9.46 -9.31
CA GLU A 76 -21.92 -8.07 -8.84
C GLU A 76 -22.81 -7.75 -7.63
N ALA A 77 -23.99 -8.36 -7.53
CA ALA A 77 -24.98 -8.10 -6.47
C ALA A 77 -24.51 -8.50 -5.06
N VAL A 78 -23.66 -9.54 -4.96
CA VAL A 78 -23.15 -10.06 -3.67
C VAL A 78 -21.76 -9.52 -3.31
N THR A 79 -21.15 -8.74 -4.20
CA THR A 79 -19.78 -8.23 -4.03
C THR A 79 -19.72 -6.91 -3.27
N TYR A 80 -18.54 -6.59 -2.75
CA TYR A 80 -18.25 -5.23 -2.30
C TYR A 80 -18.45 -4.23 -3.45
N ARG A 81 -19.25 -3.19 -3.20
CA ARG A 81 -19.60 -2.18 -4.22
C ARG A 81 -18.45 -1.23 -4.55
N THR A 82 -17.48 -1.07 -3.64
CA THR A 82 -16.39 -0.10 -3.77
C THR A 82 -15.19 -0.75 -4.45
N GLY A 83 -14.55 -0.06 -5.40
CA GLY A 83 -13.27 -0.47 -5.97
C GLY A 83 -12.09 -0.28 -5.02
N CYS A 84 -11.10 -1.16 -5.13
CA CYS A 84 -9.96 -1.20 -4.23
C CYS A 84 -9.05 0.02 -4.34
N LEU A 85 -8.94 0.64 -5.52
CA LEU A 85 -8.17 1.88 -5.68
C LEU A 85 -8.73 2.98 -4.79
N ARG A 86 -10.06 3.16 -4.79
CA ARG A 86 -10.72 4.16 -3.94
C ARG A 86 -10.53 3.86 -2.46
N SER A 87 -10.74 2.61 -2.04
CA SER A 87 -10.55 2.22 -0.64
C SER A 87 -9.10 2.39 -0.18
N ALA A 88 -8.12 2.03 -1.01
CA ALA A 88 -6.69 2.20 -0.71
C ALA A 88 -6.31 3.69 -0.57
N VAL A 89 -6.75 4.52 -1.50
CA VAL A 89 -6.53 5.98 -1.46
C VAL A 89 -7.18 6.61 -0.24
N LEU A 90 -8.39 6.17 0.14
CA LEU A 90 -9.05 6.64 1.36
C LEU A 90 -8.33 6.21 2.63
N LEU A 91 -7.84 4.96 2.70
CA LEU A 91 -7.04 4.46 3.81
C LEU A 91 -5.73 5.26 3.95
N LEU A 92 -5.08 5.55 2.83
CA LEU A 92 -3.89 6.40 2.82
C LEU A 92 -4.22 7.80 3.36
N LYS A 93 -5.33 8.41 2.92
CA LYS A 93 -5.78 9.71 3.43
C LYS A 93 -6.09 9.68 4.93
N SER A 94 -6.70 8.60 5.46
CA SER A 94 -7.06 8.53 6.88
C SER A 94 -5.85 8.36 7.80
N HIS A 95 -4.79 7.71 7.33
CA HIS A 95 -3.57 7.48 8.12
C HIS A 95 -2.41 8.43 7.78
N VAL A 96 -2.62 9.34 6.84
CA VAL A 96 -1.63 10.30 6.33
C VAL A 96 -0.93 11.08 7.44
N HIS A 97 -1.71 11.50 8.44
CA HIS A 97 -1.22 12.32 9.55
C HIS A 97 -0.33 11.49 10.48
N THR A 98 -0.78 10.29 10.83
CA THR A 98 -0.02 9.36 11.67
C THR A 98 1.30 8.97 11.02
N ILE A 99 1.28 8.65 9.72
CA ILE A 99 2.49 8.34 8.95
C ILE A 99 3.47 9.52 8.97
N SER A 100 2.97 10.73 8.72
CA SER A 100 3.80 11.94 8.71
C SER A 100 4.46 12.21 10.06
N MET A 101 3.74 12.02 11.16
CA MET A 101 4.28 12.21 12.52
C MET A 101 5.34 11.17 12.86
N SER A 102 5.08 9.89 12.55
CA SER A 102 6.07 8.83 12.74
C SER A 102 7.35 9.06 11.93
N ALA A 103 7.23 9.50 10.67
CA ALA A 103 8.37 9.81 9.82
C ALA A 103 9.22 10.96 10.36
N LEU A 104 8.58 12.02 10.89
CA LEU A 104 9.29 13.15 11.49
C LEU A 104 10.09 12.72 12.73
N LEU A 105 9.51 11.88 13.60
CA LEU A 105 10.21 11.37 14.78
C LEU A 105 11.45 10.56 14.40
N ILE A 106 11.32 9.67 13.42
CA ILE A 106 12.44 8.87 12.90
C ILE A 106 13.53 9.78 12.33
N PHE A 107 13.15 10.79 11.56
CA PHE A 107 14.10 11.75 10.99
C PHE A 107 14.91 12.49 12.06
N LEU A 108 14.27 12.93 13.16
CA LEU A 108 14.96 13.58 14.27
C LEU A 108 15.96 12.64 14.98
N ILE A 109 15.59 11.37 15.18
CA ILE A 109 16.49 10.36 15.79
C ILE A 109 17.72 10.13 14.90
N ILE A 110 17.50 10.02 13.59
CA ILE A 110 18.60 9.85 12.61
C ILE A 110 19.51 11.08 12.61
N LEU A 111 18.96 12.29 12.65
CA LEU A 111 19.74 13.52 12.71
C LEU A 111 20.63 13.59 13.95
N VAL A 112 20.08 13.31 15.14
CA VAL A 112 20.86 13.31 16.38
C VAL A 112 21.98 12.27 16.31
N SER A 113 21.66 11.07 15.84
CA SER A 113 22.65 9.98 15.69
C SER A 113 23.78 10.39 14.74
N PHE A 114 23.44 11.01 13.60
CA PHE A 114 24.41 11.51 12.63
C PHE A 114 25.32 12.59 13.23
N LEU A 115 24.77 13.56 13.97
CA LEU A 115 25.54 14.60 14.64
C LEU A 115 26.51 14.02 15.68
N LEU A 116 26.07 13.04 16.47
CA LEU A 116 26.92 12.38 17.47
C LEU A 116 28.11 11.67 16.80
N VAL A 117 27.86 10.95 15.70
CA VAL A 117 28.93 10.30 14.92
C VAL A 117 29.93 11.32 14.39
N LEU A 118 29.46 12.45 13.84
CA LEU A 118 30.34 13.52 13.36
C LEU A 118 31.18 14.15 14.50
N CYS A 119 30.58 14.36 15.67
CA CYS A 119 31.29 14.86 16.86
C CYS A 119 32.38 13.89 17.32
N ILE A 120 32.14 12.58 17.28
CA ILE A 120 33.13 11.56 17.65
C ILE A 120 34.26 11.51 16.61
N LEU A 121 33.92 11.49 15.32
CA LEU A 121 34.92 11.45 14.24
C LEU A 121 35.82 12.70 14.25
N SER A 122 35.25 13.87 14.47
CA SER A 122 36.03 15.12 14.55
C SER A 122 36.98 15.13 15.75
N LYS A 123 36.57 14.59 16.90
CA LYS A 123 37.47 14.41 18.05
C LYS A 123 38.63 13.45 17.74
N MET A 124 38.35 12.27 17.20
CA MET A 124 39.40 11.30 16.85
C MET A 124 40.39 11.85 15.81
N LYS A 125 39.90 12.60 14.81
CA LYS A 125 40.77 13.25 13.82
C LYS A 125 41.70 14.27 14.48
N ARG A 126 41.19 15.05 15.45
CA ARG A 126 41.99 16.04 16.17
C ARG A 126 43.08 15.38 17.03
N GLU A 127 42.75 14.29 17.73
CA GLU A 127 43.71 13.52 18.52
C GLU A 127 44.83 12.93 17.66
N ARG A 128 44.49 12.39 16.49
CA ARG A 128 45.48 11.84 15.54
C ARG A 128 46.46 12.90 15.01
N ILE A 129 46.00 14.12 14.76
CA ILE A 129 46.86 15.22 14.28
C ILE A 129 47.75 15.78 15.40
N GLY A 130 47.30 15.76 16.65
CA GLY A 130 48.10 16.23 17.80
C GLY A 130 49.25 15.30 18.20
N GLN A 131 49.34 14.09 17.65
CA GLN A 131 50.42 13.12 17.91
C GLN A 131 51.50 13.06 16.81
N ASN A 132 51.40 13.87 15.75
CA ASN A 132 52.32 13.89 14.62
C ASN A 132 52.96 15.28 14.45
#